data_AF-A0A5U8XKN8-F1
#
_entry.id   AF-A0A5U8XKN8-F1
#
_cell.length_a   1.000
_cell.length_b   1.000
_cell.length_c   1.000
_cell.angle_alpha   90.00
_cell.angle_beta   90.00
_cell.angle_gamma   90.00
#
_symmetry.space_group_name_H-M   'P 1'
#
loop_
_entity.id
_entity.type
_entity.pdbx_description
1 polymer ?
#
loop_
_entity_poly.entity_id
_entity_poly.type
_entity_poly.pdbx_seq_one_letter_code
_entity_poly.pdbx_strand_id
1 'polypeptide(L)'
;MSTKLNIIDFYRAQLDSLGFGDKDAFLFHKEDGELTDPVKFKYAGEERQMVLPTYQMIKAGLRDELGNDCHAYHPLCESVMTGESGTIRFLKQAIKNQLYVKGMSFITYLIKALAEGKSSRSATFKKFVAEMTKGIKDPKIDDKLLRSWMNVATYIKDKMDKKQRIMLSIQPDQKIDGAKYLRAANYKHAFSEEQDDGTATYFGVRLERKQDKVIIHNLLTTVFGWYPEEMGSNDQRAYYGSLIRGWAEFVLKFNQHAKGLKDIVPDYELLNDTWLPELDNMREYDGKIQTLPYNTGSRDANVETTQKDFRVGGQRSYEEPVAQTATEIRKTENGLIDPLSLLSPKTAPSSGNVFVNGTRQVDLSQYAPIEQKLIREGRTQAQPSKISSIPLSQALGGGHTPRAGSAADFFGGNSGNVFTNTTSNSNPFTSTASSNPFATASNNNPFTGGGNNNPFGGGGSNDNSLFSGML
;
A
#
# COMPACT_ATOMS: atom_id res chain seq x y z
N MET A 1 29.77 -5.56 0.93
CA MET A 1 29.21 -4.20 1.09
C MET A 1 28.12 -4.06 0.05
N SER A 2 26.88 -3.72 0.45
CA SER A 2 25.85 -3.39 -0.55
C SER A 2 26.16 -2.01 -1.11
N THR A 3 26.25 -1.89 -2.43
CA THR A 3 26.43 -0.59 -3.08
C THR A 3 25.11 0.16 -2.96
N LYS A 4 25.11 1.25 -2.20
CA LYS A 4 23.91 2.02 -1.92
C LYS A 4 23.29 2.57 -3.21
N LEU A 5 22.00 2.32 -3.43
CA LEU A 5 21.30 2.87 -4.60
C LEU A 5 21.06 4.38 -4.42
N ASN A 6 21.24 5.16 -5.49
CA ASN A 6 20.69 6.52 -5.52
C ASN A 6 19.16 6.45 -5.68
N ILE A 7 18.48 7.57 -5.42
CA ILE A 7 17.01 7.63 -5.42
C ILE A 7 16.36 7.22 -6.77
N ILE A 8 17.01 7.47 -7.90
CA ILE A 8 16.48 7.12 -9.23
C ILE A 8 16.64 5.62 -9.48
N ASP A 9 17.79 5.04 -9.13
CA ASP A 9 18.04 3.61 -9.31
C ASP A 9 17.23 2.76 -8.31
N PHE A 10 16.95 3.31 -7.11
CA PHE A 10 15.94 2.75 -6.21
C PHE A 10 14.55 2.73 -6.85
N TYR A 11 14.08 3.86 -7.43
CA TYR A 11 12.80 3.89 -8.12
C TYR A 11 12.75 2.95 -9.33
N ARG A 12 13.85 2.81 -10.10
CA ARG A 12 13.95 1.84 -11.19
C ARG A 12 13.77 0.41 -10.70
N ALA A 13 14.56 -0.02 -9.73
CA ALA A 13 14.46 -1.38 -9.19
C ALA A 13 13.10 -1.67 -8.56
N GLN A 14 12.49 -0.68 -7.90
CA GLN A 14 11.12 -0.75 -7.40
C GLN A 14 10.10 -0.92 -8.55
N LEU A 15 10.17 -0.08 -9.58
CA LEU A 15 9.24 -0.10 -10.73
C LEU A 15 9.40 -1.36 -11.59
N ASP A 16 10.63 -1.86 -11.73
CA ASP A 16 10.95 -3.14 -12.39
C ASP A 16 10.27 -4.32 -11.68
N SER A 17 10.26 -4.33 -10.34
CA SER A 17 9.46 -5.31 -9.58
C SER A 17 7.95 -5.20 -9.86
N LEU A 18 7.46 -3.99 -10.16
CA LEU A 18 6.06 -3.71 -10.48
C LEU A 18 5.70 -3.95 -11.97
N GLY A 19 6.66 -4.36 -12.81
CA GLY A 19 6.42 -4.63 -14.24
C GLY A 19 6.57 -3.41 -15.15
N PHE A 20 7.45 -2.47 -14.80
CA PHE A 20 7.78 -1.31 -15.63
C PHE A 20 9.29 -1.13 -15.81
N GLY A 21 9.72 -0.66 -16.96
CA GLY A 21 11.07 -0.15 -17.17
C GLY A 21 11.07 1.34 -17.54
N ASP A 22 12.23 1.97 -17.52
CA ASP A 22 12.42 3.28 -18.16
C ASP A 22 13.24 3.19 -19.43
N LYS A 23 12.78 3.91 -20.46
CA LYS A 23 13.63 4.31 -21.58
C LYS A 23 13.68 5.83 -21.56
N ASP A 24 14.89 6.37 -21.51
CA ASP A 24 15.11 7.81 -21.54
C ASP A 24 14.39 8.58 -20.42
N ALA A 25 14.23 7.96 -19.24
CA ALA A 25 13.42 8.42 -18.10
C ALA A 25 11.89 8.39 -18.31
N PHE A 26 11.39 8.05 -19.49
CA PHE A 26 9.96 7.76 -19.70
C PHE A 26 9.65 6.33 -19.28
N LEU A 27 8.54 6.12 -18.56
CA LEU A 27 8.15 4.78 -18.11
C LEU A 27 7.36 4.03 -19.20
N PHE A 28 7.67 2.74 -19.33
CA PHE A 28 7.03 1.78 -20.23
C PHE A 28 6.62 0.53 -19.45
N HIS A 29 5.55 -0.12 -19.89
CA HIS A 29 5.22 -1.47 -19.45
C HIS A 29 6.35 -2.42 -19.86
N LYS A 30 6.63 -3.40 -18.99
CA LYS A 30 7.65 -4.42 -19.22
C LYS A 30 7.02 -5.81 -19.24
N GLU A 31 7.06 -6.44 -20.40
CA GLU A 31 6.49 -7.77 -20.65
C GLU A 31 7.59 -8.68 -21.21
N ASP A 32 7.82 -9.83 -20.57
CA ASP A 32 8.85 -10.83 -20.91
C ASP A 32 10.26 -10.24 -21.20
N GLY A 33 10.62 -9.20 -20.44
CA GLY A 33 11.90 -8.49 -20.54
C GLY A 33 11.91 -7.29 -21.49
N GLU A 34 10.96 -7.19 -22.41
CA GLU A 34 10.87 -6.12 -23.41
C GLU A 34 10.02 -4.92 -22.93
N LEU A 35 10.32 -3.72 -23.44
CA LEU A 35 9.53 -2.51 -23.16
C LEU A 35 8.45 -2.34 -24.23
N THR A 36 7.19 -2.36 -23.80
CA THR A 36 6.02 -2.33 -24.69
C THR A 36 5.39 -0.93 -24.72
N ASP A 37 4.25 -0.73 -24.07
CA ASP A 37 3.46 0.50 -24.16
C ASP A 37 3.93 1.59 -23.17
N PRO A 38 3.83 2.88 -23.54
CA PRO A 38 4.01 4.00 -22.62
C PRO A 38 3.09 3.90 -21.40
N VAL A 39 3.64 4.00 -20.19
CA VAL A 39 2.83 4.03 -18.96
C VAL A 39 2.12 5.38 -18.86
N LYS A 40 0.80 5.37 -19.12
CA LYS A 40 -0.05 6.55 -18.95
C LYS A 40 -0.93 6.43 -17.71
N PHE A 41 -1.16 7.55 -17.03
CA PHE A 41 -2.01 7.62 -15.85
C PHE A 41 -2.93 8.84 -15.90
N LYS A 42 -4.20 8.64 -15.55
CA LYS A 42 -5.22 9.68 -15.53
C LYS A 42 -5.41 10.25 -14.13
N TYR A 43 -5.11 11.53 -13.95
CA TYR A 43 -5.25 12.27 -12.69
C TYR A 43 -5.53 13.76 -12.94
N ALA A 44 -6.38 14.38 -12.11
CA ALA A 44 -6.92 15.71 -12.32
C ALA A 44 -7.61 15.86 -13.70
N GLY A 45 -8.39 14.85 -14.10
CA GLY A 45 -9.15 14.82 -15.36
C GLY A 45 -8.33 14.54 -16.64
N GLU A 46 -7.01 14.71 -16.60
CA GLU A 46 -6.10 14.56 -17.74
C GLU A 46 -5.26 13.28 -17.65
N GLU A 47 -4.94 12.69 -18.80
CA GLU A 47 -4.04 11.54 -18.91
C GLU A 47 -2.63 12.00 -19.29
N ARG A 48 -1.62 11.58 -18.53
CA ARG A 48 -0.22 11.98 -18.72
C ARG A 48 0.69 10.75 -18.71
N GLN A 49 1.81 10.81 -19.43
CA GLN A 49 2.83 9.77 -19.36
C GLN A 49 3.61 9.88 -18.05
N MET A 50 3.87 8.73 -17.42
CA MET A 50 4.68 8.64 -16.21
C MET A 50 6.17 8.70 -16.56
N VAL A 51 6.96 9.44 -15.77
CA VAL A 51 8.40 9.64 -15.97
C VAL A 51 9.18 9.52 -14.66
N LEU A 52 10.45 9.10 -14.71
CA LEU A 52 11.37 9.21 -13.60
C LEU A 52 11.79 10.69 -13.38
N PRO A 53 11.92 11.15 -12.13
CA PRO A 53 12.29 12.52 -11.77
C PRO A 53 13.80 12.77 -11.95
N THR A 54 14.33 12.51 -13.14
CA THR A 54 15.74 12.76 -13.47
C THR A 54 16.04 14.25 -13.58
N TYR A 55 17.31 14.62 -13.37
CA TYR A 55 17.79 16.00 -13.51
C TYR A 55 17.32 16.67 -14.82
N GLN A 56 17.42 15.94 -15.94
CA GLN A 56 17.06 16.43 -17.28
C GLN A 56 15.56 16.63 -17.43
N MET A 57 14.75 15.69 -16.92
CA MET A 57 13.29 15.79 -16.98
C MET A 57 12.77 16.95 -16.11
N ILE A 58 13.37 17.18 -14.94
CA ILE A 58 13.06 18.34 -14.08
C ILE A 58 13.48 19.66 -14.76
N LYS A 59 14.68 19.72 -15.36
CA LYS A 59 15.19 20.89 -16.10
C LYS A 59 14.37 21.23 -17.35
N ALA A 60 13.79 20.22 -18.01
CA ALA A 60 12.83 20.35 -19.11
C ALA A 60 11.39 20.68 -18.64
N GLY A 61 11.16 20.93 -17.34
CA GLY A 61 9.84 21.30 -16.81
C GLY A 61 8.83 20.17 -16.71
N LEU A 62 9.27 18.91 -16.70
CA LEU A 62 8.45 17.70 -16.77
C LEU A 62 7.57 17.66 -18.04
N ARG A 63 8.18 17.86 -19.21
CA ARG A 63 7.49 17.81 -20.51
C ARG A 63 8.10 16.79 -21.47
N ASP A 64 7.24 16.22 -22.32
CA ASP A 64 7.67 15.36 -23.42
C ASP A 64 8.21 16.16 -24.61
N GLU A 65 8.68 15.48 -25.66
CA GLU A 65 9.20 16.11 -26.87
C GLU A 65 8.15 16.90 -27.68
N LEU A 66 6.86 16.67 -27.41
CA LEU A 66 5.73 17.37 -28.03
C LEU A 66 5.23 18.53 -27.15
N GLY A 67 5.84 18.75 -25.97
CA GLY A 67 5.49 19.79 -25.02
C GLY A 67 4.35 19.46 -24.06
N ASN A 68 3.84 18.22 -24.05
CA ASN A 68 2.79 17.78 -23.11
C ASN A 68 3.35 17.61 -21.69
N ASP A 69 2.55 17.93 -20.67
CA ASP A 69 2.94 17.73 -19.28
C ASP A 69 3.00 16.23 -18.90
N CYS A 70 4.10 15.83 -18.28
CA CYS A 70 4.34 14.47 -17.76
C CYS A 70 4.07 14.39 -16.25
N HIS A 71 3.87 13.16 -15.76
CA HIS A 71 3.71 12.86 -14.34
C HIS A 71 4.98 12.23 -13.77
N ALA A 72 5.71 12.95 -12.92
CA ALA A 72 6.92 12.41 -12.28
C ALA A 72 6.56 11.37 -11.20
N TYR A 73 7.15 10.17 -11.26
CA TYR A 73 7.07 9.18 -10.19
C TYR A 73 8.04 9.55 -9.06
N HIS A 74 7.56 10.30 -8.07
CA HIS A 74 8.36 10.75 -6.93
C HIS A 74 7.65 10.55 -5.58
N PRO A 75 7.25 9.32 -5.22
CA PRO A 75 6.39 9.06 -4.06
C PRO A 75 7.03 9.43 -2.71
N LEU A 76 8.35 9.58 -2.63
CA LEU A 76 9.01 9.95 -1.37
C LEU A 76 8.77 11.41 -0.96
N CYS A 77 8.37 12.32 -1.86
CA CYS A 77 8.12 13.73 -1.51
C CYS A 77 6.69 14.00 -1.00
N GLU A 78 5.88 12.95 -0.79
CA GLU A 78 4.48 13.08 -0.40
C GLU A 78 4.31 13.51 1.07
N SER A 79 3.27 14.31 1.34
CA SER A 79 2.94 14.77 2.69
C SER A 79 1.82 13.93 3.33
N VAL A 80 2.03 13.50 4.58
CA VAL A 80 0.98 12.88 5.42
C VAL A 80 -0.16 13.87 5.76
N MET A 81 0.08 15.18 5.63
CA MET A 81 -0.92 16.23 5.91
C MET A 81 -1.93 16.44 4.77
N THR A 82 -1.74 15.77 3.64
CA THR A 82 -2.63 15.79 2.47
C THR A 82 -3.28 14.42 2.24
N GLY A 83 -4.28 14.35 1.36
CA GLY A 83 -4.81 13.09 0.84
C GLY A 83 -3.82 12.36 -0.09
N GLU A 84 -4.29 11.27 -0.69
CA GLU A 84 -3.49 10.49 -1.66
C GLU A 84 -3.10 11.33 -2.88
N SER A 85 -1.80 11.39 -3.19
CA SER A 85 -1.28 11.93 -4.45
C SER A 85 -1.67 11.09 -5.67
N GLY A 86 -1.57 11.68 -6.86
CA GLY A 86 -1.70 10.92 -8.10
C GLY A 86 -0.68 9.80 -8.20
N THR A 87 0.55 10.02 -7.71
CA THR A 87 1.61 9.01 -7.64
C THR A 87 1.27 7.83 -6.74
N ILE A 88 0.63 8.05 -5.59
CA ILE A 88 0.15 6.95 -4.73
C ILE A 88 -1.04 6.23 -5.33
N ARG A 89 -1.95 6.92 -6.00
CA ARG A 89 -3.04 6.27 -6.74
C ARG A 89 -2.51 5.39 -7.87
N PHE A 90 -1.50 5.86 -8.61
CA PHE A 90 -0.76 5.08 -9.58
C PHE A 90 -0.09 3.86 -8.93
N LEU A 91 0.71 4.04 -7.88
CA LEU A 91 1.42 2.95 -7.18
C LEU A 91 0.44 1.89 -6.64
N LYS A 92 -0.69 2.31 -6.06
CA LYS A 92 -1.75 1.44 -5.59
C LYS A 92 -2.34 0.61 -6.73
N GLN A 93 -2.59 1.22 -7.89
CA GLN A 93 -3.10 0.50 -9.06
C GLN A 93 -2.04 -0.43 -9.68
N ALA A 94 -0.77 -0.02 -9.71
CA ALA A 94 0.36 -0.85 -10.14
C ALA A 94 0.50 -2.12 -9.29
N ILE A 95 0.52 -1.98 -7.96
CA ILE A 95 0.57 -3.11 -7.02
C ILE A 95 -0.61 -4.05 -7.29
N LYS A 96 -1.85 -3.54 -7.40
CA LYS A 96 -3.02 -4.37 -7.72
C LYS A 96 -2.87 -5.14 -9.03
N ASN A 97 -2.39 -4.49 -10.08
CA ASN A 97 -2.18 -5.13 -11.39
C ASN A 97 -1.11 -6.22 -11.30
N GLN A 98 0.04 -5.93 -10.69
CA GLN A 98 1.16 -6.87 -10.62
C GLN A 98 0.87 -8.06 -9.70
N LEU A 99 0.16 -7.85 -8.58
CA LEU A 99 -0.38 -8.94 -7.75
C LEU A 99 -1.24 -9.91 -8.57
N TYR A 100 -2.14 -9.37 -9.40
CA TYR A 100 -2.98 -10.18 -10.29
C TYR A 100 -2.15 -10.93 -11.33
N VAL A 101 -1.28 -10.24 -12.07
CA VAL A 101 -0.48 -10.84 -13.16
C VAL A 101 0.47 -11.91 -12.63
N LYS A 102 1.27 -11.60 -11.61
CA LYS A 102 2.27 -12.54 -11.06
C LYS A 102 1.60 -13.66 -10.24
N GLY A 103 0.50 -13.39 -9.54
CA GLY A 103 -0.29 -14.44 -8.85
C GLY A 103 -0.92 -15.44 -9.81
N MET A 104 -1.65 -14.97 -10.84
CA MET A 104 -2.30 -15.85 -11.82
C MET A 104 -1.29 -16.62 -12.69
N SER A 105 -0.18 -15.97 -13.10
CA SER A 105 0.86 -16.65 -13.88
C SER A 105 1.60 -17.70 -13.05
N PHE A 106 1.95 -17.41 -11.79
CA PHE A 106 2.59 -18.38 -10.88
C PHE A 106 1.76 -19.67 -10.76
N ILE A 107 0.46 -19.55 -10.47
CA ILE A 107 -0.44 -20.71 -10.36
C ILE A 107 -0.53 -21.48 -11.70
N THR A 108 -0.60 -20.76 -12.82
CA THR A 108 -0.69 -21.37 -14.16
C THR A 108 0.57 -22.19 -14.50
N TYR A 109 1.75 -21.59 -14.36
CA TYR A 109 3.03 -22.27 -14.61
C TYR A 109 3.27 -23.43 -13.64
N LEU A 110 2.89 -23.27 -12.37
CA LEU A 110 2.96 -24.30 -11.35
C LEU A 110 2.12 -25.54 -11.72
N ILE A 111 0.82 -25.36 -11.97
CA ILE A 111 -0.08 -26.47 -12.28
C ILE A 111 0.36 -27.16 -13.58
N LYS A 112 0.76 -26.39 -14.60
CA LYS A 112 1.27 -26.93 -15.86
C LYS A 112 2.52 -27.79 -15.65
N ALA A 113 3.55 -27.26 -14.97
CA ALA A 113 4.80 -27.98 -14.77
C ALA A 113 4.62 -29.26 -13.93
N LEU A 114 3.75 -29.22 -12.92
CA LEU A 114 3.44 -30.40 -12.10
C LEU A 114 2.59 -31.44 -12.85
N ALA A 115 1.65 -31.02 -13.70
CA ALA A 115 0.88 -31.92 -14.58
C ALA A 115 1.77 -32.62 -15.62
N GLU A 116 2.81 -31.94 -16.11
CA GLU A 116 3.91 -32.51 -16.92
C GLU A 116 4.83 -33.48 -16.11
N GLY A 117 4.56 -33.70 -14.82
CA GLY A 117 5.33 -34.61 -13.95
C GLY A 117 6.67 -34.05 -13.46
N LYS A 118 6.94 -32.75 -13.64
CA LYS A 118 8.20 -32.13 -13.20
C LYS A 118 8.25 -31.98 -11.68
N SER A 119 9.45 -32.07 -11.11
CA SER A 119 9.67 -31.93 -9.66
C SER A 119 10.88 -31.06 -9.34
N SER A 120 10.68 -30.02 -8.54
CA SER A 120 11.75 -29.14 -8.07
C SER A 120 12.61 -29.83 -7.00
N ARG A 121 13.87 -29.41 -6.85
CA ARG A 121 14.74 -29.84 -5.75
C ARG A 121 14.49 -29.06 -4.46
N SER A 122 13.93 -27.85 -4.55
CA SER A 122 13.65 -26.96 -3.42
C SER A 122 12.69 -27.59 -2.39
N ALA A 123 13.16 -27.72 -1.15
CA ALA A 123 12.34 -28.20 -0.03
C ALA A 123 11.17 -27.26 0.27
N THR A 124 11.38 -25.95 0.17
CA THR A 124 10.33 -24.93 0.36
C THR A 124 9.21 -25.07 -0.68
N PHE A 125 9.57 -25.35 -1.93
CA PHE A 125 8.59 -25.60 -3.01
C PHE A 125 7.81 -26.89 -2.78
N LYS A 126 8.49 -27.98 -2.40
CA LYS A 126 7.81 -29.25 -2.05
C LYS A 126 6.83 -29.08 -0.88
N LYS A 127 7.22 -28.34 0.16
CA LYS A 127 6.35 -28.02 1.30
C LYS A 127 5.13 -27.22 0.85
N PHE A 128 5.33 -26.19 0.03
CA PHE A 128 4.26 -25.39 -0.54
C PHE A 128 3.27 -26.26 -1.35
N VAL A 129 3.75 -27.09 -2.28
CA VAL A 129 2.87 -28.00 -3.06
C VAL A 129 2.10 -28.95 -2.14
N ALA A 130 2.74 -29.51 -1.11
CA ALA A 130 2.07 -30.36 -0.13
C ALA A 130 0.97 -29.61 0.65
N GLU A 131 1.22 -28.36 1.06
CA GLU A 131 0.25 -27.49 1.72
C GLU A 131 -0.96 -27.21 0.82
N MET A 132 -0.78 -27.00 -0.49
CA MET A 132 -1.90 -26.75 -1.42
C MET A 132 -2.80 -27.99 -1.59
N THR A 133 -2.25 -29.19 -1.38
CA THR A 133 -2.99 -30.46 -1.45
C THR A 133 -3.56 -30.93 -0.09
N LYS A 134 -3.39 -30.15 0.97
CA LYS A 134 -3.82 -30.51 2.33
C LYS A 134 -5.33 -30.76 2.39
N GLY A 135 -5.72 -31.84 3.07
CA GLY A 135 -7.13 -32.27 3.22
C GLY A 135 -7.63 -33.23 2.14
N ILE A 136 -6.81 -33.50 1.11
CA ILE A 136 -7.18 -34.38 0.00
C ILE A 136 -6.53 -35.76 0.17
N LYS A 137 -7.33 -36.81 0.03
CA LYS A 137 -6.81 -38.19 -0.08
C LYS A 137 -6.38 -38.45 -1.52
N ASP A 138 -5.12 -38.83 -1.70
CA ASP A 138 -4.49 -39.16 -3.00
C ASP A 138 -4.61 -38.02 -4.05
N PRO A 139 -4.06 -36.82 -3.77
CA PRO A 139 -4.22 -35.63 -4.62
C PRO A 139 -3.65 -35.83 -6.03
N LYS A 140 -4.39 -35.40 -7.05
CA LYS A 140 -3.97 -35.50 -8.46
C LYS A 140 -3.75 -34.13 -9.08
N ILE A 141 -2.50 -33.85 -9.44
CA ILE A 141 -2.07 -32.67 -10.19
C ILE A 141 -1.77 -33.16 -11.60
N ASP A 142 -2.77 -33.07 -12.48
CA ASP A 142 -2.78 -33.64 -13.84
C ASP A 142 -3.53 -32.70 -14.81
N ASP A 143 -3.65 -33.09 -16.08
CA ASP A 143 -4.33 -32.28 -17.11
C ASP A 143 -5.79 -31.92 -16.78
N LYS A 144 -6.47 -32.69 -15.92
CA LYS A 144 -7.85 -32.37 -15.46
C LYS A 144 -7.84 -31.19 -14.48
N LEU A 145 -6.83 -31.13 -13.61
CA LEU A 145 -6.63 -29.95 -12.76
C LEU A 145 -6.24 -28.75 -13.61
N LEU A 146 -5.36 -28.91 -14.60
CA LEU A 146 -4.97 -27.83 -15.51
C LEU A 146 -6.18 -27.27 -16.28
N ARG A 147 -7.05 -28.12 -16.83
CA ARG A 147 -8.31 -27.66 -17.47
C ARG A 147 -9.25 -26.96 -16.49
N SER A 148 -9.43 -27.53 -15.29
CA SER A 148 -10.25 -26.89 -14.24
C SER A 148 -9.71 -25.51 -13.86
N TRP A 149 -8.39 -25.37 -13.75
CA TRP A 149 -7.73 -24.08 -13.53
C TRP A 149 -7.93 -23.12 -14.69
N MET A 150 -7.72 -23.54 -15.94
CA MET A 150 -7.91 -22.67 -17.11
C MET A 150 -9.34 -22.13 -17.21
N ASN A 151 -10.35 -22.95 -16.88
CA ASN A 151 -11.75 -22.52 -16.83
C ASN A 151 -11.98 -21.45 -15.75
N VAL A 152 -11.44 -21.65 -14.54
CA VAL A 152 -11.52 -20.68 -13.42
C VAL A 152 -10.75 -19.40 -13.75
N ALA A 153 -9.53 -19.50 -14.29
CA ALA A 153 -8.71 -18.37 -14.67
C ALA A 153 -9.38 -17.50 -15.75
N THR A 154 -10.00 -18.14 -16.75
CA THR A 154 -10.80 -17.47 -17.79
C THR A 154 -12.01 -16.76 -17.19
N TYR A 155 -12.76 -17.41 -16.29
CA TYR A 155 -13.87 -16.77 -15.59
C TYR A 155 -13.42 -15.57 -14.75
N ILE A 156 -12.34 -15.70 -13.97
CA ILE A 156 -11.79 -14.59 -13.18
C ILE A 156 -11.36 -13.45 -14.11
N LYS A 157 -10.74 -13.75 -15.27
CA LYS A 157 -10.28 -12.76 -16.25
C LYS A 157 -11.44 -12.01 -16.91
N ASP A 158 -12.49 -12.71 -17.32
CA ASP A 158 -13.48 -12.20 -18.28
C ASP A 158 -14.87 -11.92 -17.67
N LYS A 159 -15.20 -12.48 -16.48
CA LYS A 159 -16.53 -12.40 -15.87
C LYS A 159 -16.54 -11.73 -14.49
N MET A 160 -15.52 -11.92 -13.67
CA MET A 160 -15.44 -11.30 -12.33
C MET A 160 -15.10 -9.80 -12.41
N ASP A 161 -15.78 -8.93 -11.64
CA ASP A 161 -15.48 -7.49 -11.63
C ASP A 161 -14.02 -7.23 -11.19
N LYS A 162 -13.30 -6.41 -11.95
CA LYS A 162 -11.93 -5.96 -11.63
C LYS A 162 -11.84 -5.29 -10.26
N LYS A 163 -12.92 -4.66 -9.76
CA LYS A 163 -12.95 -4.08 -8.41
C LYS A 163 -13.06 -5.12 -7.31
N GLN A 164 -13.76 -6.23 -7.56
CA GLN A 164 -13.95 -7.32 -6.59
C GLN A 164 -12.73 -8.25 -6.49
N ARG A 165 -12.06 -8.56 -7.63
CA ARG A 165 -10.88 -9.45 -7.66
C ARG A 165 -9.86 -9.11 -6.58
N ILE A 166 -9.46 -7.84 -6.53
CA ILE A 166 -8.48 -7.30 -5.59
C ILE A 166 -8.95 -5.92 -5.13
N MET A 167 -9.08 -5.76 -3.82
CA MET A 167 -9.29 -4.50 -3.15
C MET A 167 -8.00 -4.09 -2.44
N LEU A 168 -7.55 -2.86 -2.66
CA LEU A 168 -6.45 -2.25 -1.93
C LEU A 168 -6.85 -0.80 -1.65
N SER A 169 -6.85 -0.40 -0.39
CA SER A 169 -7.29 0.91 0.09
C SER A 169 -6.35 1.40 1.19
N ILE A 170 -6.29 2.72 1.43
CA ILE A 170 -5.47 3.28 2.51
C ILE A 170 -6.41 4.02 3.47
N GLN A 171 -6.34 3.67 4.75
CA GLN A 171 -7.14 4.29 5.81
C GLN A 171 -6.24 5.12 6.74
N PRO A 172 -6.69 6.29 7.21
CA PRO A 172 -6.00 7.05 8.25
C PRO A 172 -6.27 6.45 9.64
N ASP A 173 -5.33 6.66 10.56
CA ASP A 173 -5.52 6.48 12.01
C ASP A 173 -5.94 5.07 12.49
N GLN A 174 -5.78 4.04 11.65
CA GLN A 174 -6.13 2.65 11.95
C GLN A 174 -5.25 2.05 13.05
N LYS A 175 -5.82 1.08 13.77
CA LYS A 175 -5.14 0.33 14.84
C LYS A 175 -4.98 -1.13 14.42
N ILE A 176 -3.73 -1.59 14.31
CA ILE A 176 -3.34 -2.96 13.95
C ILE A 176 -2.56 -3.52 15.16
N ASP A 177 -2.93 -4.70 15.66
CA ASP A 177 -2.27 -5.40 16.78
C ASP A 177 -1.96 -4.52 18.02
N GLY A 178 -2.87 -3.60 18.35
CA GLY A 178 -2.70 -2.68 19.49
C GLY A 178 -2.00 -1.36 19.15
N ALA A 179 -1.19 -1.31 18.08
CA ALA A 179 -0.48 -0.12 17.64
C ALA A 179 -1.33 0.75 16.70
N LYS A 180 -1.26 2.08 16.87
CA LYS A 180 -1.92 3.04 15.97
C LYS A 180 -0.97 3.47 14.86
N TYR A 181 -1.48 3.53 13.63
CA TYR A 181 -0.73 3.92 12.44
C TYR A 181 -1.31 5.18 11.78
N LEU A 182 -0.44 6.08 11.33
CA LEU A 182 -0.83 7.30 10.61
C LEU A 182 -1.60 6.96 9.33
N ARG A 183 -1.13 5.96 8.59
CA ARG A 183 -1.81 5.35 7.44
C ARG A 183 -1.64 3.84 7.47
N ALA A 184 -2.67 3.11 7.08
CA ALA A 184 -2.65 1.67 6.94
C ALA A 184 -3.22 1.26 5.57
N ALA A 185 -2.48 0.44 4.84
CA ALA A 185 -2.96 -0.22 3.64
C ALA A 185 -3.81 -1.43 4.06
N ASN A 186 -5.02 -1.52 3.51
CA ASN A 186 -5.95 -2.62 3.71
C ASN A 186 -6.14 -3.35 2.38
N TYR A 187 -5.81 -4.63 2.37
CA TYR A 187 -5.84 -5.53 1.22
C TYR A 187 -6.86 -6.64 1.43
N LYS A 188 -7.66 -6.92 0.40
CA LYS A 188 -8.58 -8.06 0.34
C LYS A 188 -8.65 -8.60 -1.09
N HIS A 189 -9.02 -9.87 -1.24
CA HIS A 189 -9.21 -10.51 -2.52
C HIS A 189 -10.49 -11.37 -2.52
N ALA A 190 -11.17 -11.52 -3.65
CA ALA A 190 -12.41 -12.29 -3.74
C ALA A 190 -12.25 -13.78 -3.34
N PHE A 191 -11.03 -14.32 -3.36
CA PHE A 191 -10.77 -15.76 -3.19
C PHE A 191 -10.96 -16.29 -1.76
N SER A 192 -11.04 -15.41 -0.75
CA SER A 192 -11.32 -15.80 0.65
C SER A 192 -12.82 -15.88 0.97
N GLU A 193 -13.69 -15.39 0.08
CA GLU A 193 -15.14 -15.40 0.28
C GLU A 193 -15.78 -16.72 -0.18
N GLU A 194 -15.14 -17.43 -1.10
CA GLU A 194 -15.59 -18.71 -1.64
C GLU A 194 -15.29 -19.85 -0.63
N GLN A 195 -16.30 -20.66 -0.29
CA GLN A 195 -16.18 -21.74 0.70
C GLN A 195 -16.17 -23.13 0.06
N ASP A 196 -15.63 -24.13 0.79
CA ASP A 196 -15.84 -25.54 0.46
C ASP A 196 -17.25 -25.98 0.85
N ASP A 197 -18.14 -25.95 -0.15
CA ASP A 197 -19.51 -26.45 -0.11
C ASP A 197 -19.59 -27.96 -0.44
N GLY A 198 -18.45 -28.62 -0.61
CA GLY A 198 -18.36 -30.01 -1.06
C GLY A 198 -18.83 -30.23 -2.49
N THR A 199 -19.03 -29.19 -3.31
CA THR A 199 -19.36 -29.31 -4.74
C THR A 199 -18.10 -29.23 -5.61
N ALA A 200 -18.25 -29.56 -6.90
CA ALA A 200 -17.22 -29.34 -7.91
C ALA A 200 -17.47 -28.02 -8.65
N THR A 201 -17.85 -26.96 -7.92
CA THR A 201 -18.19 -25.65 -8.49
C THR A 201 -17.40 -24.56 -7.77
N TYR A 202 -16.77 -23.65 -8.53
CA TYR A 202 -15.98 -22.55 -7.98
C TYR A 202 -16.34 -21.25 -8.71
N PHE A 203 -16.87 -20.25 -8.00
CA PHE A 203 -17.49 -19.05 -8.61
C PHE A 203 -18.53 -19.37 -9.71
N GLY A 204 -19.31 -20.45 -9.54
CA GLY A 204 -20.26 -20.93 -10.55
C GLY A 204 -19.64 -21.71 -11.72
N VAL A 205 -18.31 -21.79 -11.83
CA VAL A 205 -17.62 -22.62 -12.83
C VAL A 205 -17.59 -24.07 -12.38
N ARG A 206 -18.14 -24.98 -13.20
CA ARG A 206 -18.07 -26.43 -12.96
C ARG A 206 -16.67 -26.96 -13.28
N LEU A 207 -16.06 -27.63 -12.31
CA LEU A 207 -14.74 -28.25 -12.39
C LEU A 207 -14.85 -29.75 -12.72
N GLU A 208 -13.73 -30.36 -13.10
CA GLU A 208 -13.65 -31.80 -13.41
C GLU A 208 -13.83 -32.67 -12.15
N ARG A 209 -13.33 -32.23 -10.99
CA ARG A 209 -13.40 -32.98 -9.71
C ARG A 209 -13.57 -32.07 -8.51
N LYS A 210 -14.16 -32.59 -7.42
CA LYS A 210 -14.26 -31.90 -6.12
C LYS A 210 -12.89 -31.51 -5.55
N GLN A 211 -11.89 -32.38 -5.65
CA GLN A 211 -10.53 -32.08 -5.20
C GLN A 211 -9.90 -30.89 -5.94
N ASP A 212 -10.29 -30.64 -7.20
CA ASP A 212 -9.74 -29.54 -7.98
C ASP A 212 -10.18 -28.19 -7.40
N LYS A 213 -11.40 -28.12 -6.82
CA LYS A 213 -11.88 -26.96 -6.06
C LYS A 213 -10.93 -26.65 -4.90
N VAL A 214 -10.63 -27.65 -4.08
CA VAL A 214 -9.79 -27.51 -2.89
C VAL A 214 -8.37 -27.07 -3.26
N ILE A 215 -7.75 -27.68 -4.28
CA ILE A 215 -6.40 -27.31 -4.73
C ILE A 215 -6.38 -25.87 -5.28
N ILE A 216 -7.34 -25.50 -6.14
CA ILE A 216 -7.42 -24.17 -6.74
C ILE A 216 -7.70 -23.10 -5.66
N HIS A 217 -8.57 -23.38 -4.71
CA HIS A 217 -8.86 -22.49 -3.60
C HIS A 217 -7.64 -22.26 -2.70
N ASN A 218 -6.95 -23.33 -2.27
CA ASN A 218 -5.73 -23.24 -1.47
C ASN A 218 -4.64 -22.46 -2.21
N LEU A 219 -4.48 -22.69 -3.51
CA LEU A 219 -3.53 -21.95 -4.36
C LEU A 219 -3.84 -20.47 -4.43
N LEU A 220 -5.09 -20.10 -4.74
CA LEU A 220 -5.51 -18.71 -4.82
C LEU A 220 -5.37 -17.99 -3.48
N THR A 221 -5.93 -18.54 -2.41
CA THR A 221 -5.86 -17.94 -1.06
C THR A 221 -4.42 -17.79 -0.56
N THR A 222 -3.55 -18.79 -0.79
CA THR A 222 -2.15 -18.68 -0.33
C THR A 222 -1.33 -17.70 -1.16
N VAL A 223 -1.41 -17.77 -2.50
CA VAL A 223 -0.60 -16.92 -3.39
C VAL A 223 -1.00 -15.45 -3.28
N PHE A 224 -2.30 -15.15 -3.18
CA PHE A 224 -2.76 -13.78 -2.99
C PHE A 224 -2.59 -13.31 -1.52
N GLY A 225 -2.71 -14.22 -0.54
CA GLY A 225 -2.38 -13.97 0.87
C GLY A 225 -0.89 -13.78 1.18
N TRP A 226 0.01 -13.84 0.20
CA TRP A 226 1.39 -13.40 0.37
C TRP A 226 1.49 -11.89 0.59
N TYR A 227 0.57 -11.10 0.03
CA TYR A 227 0.43 -9.68 0.38
C TYR A 227 -0.36 -9.59 1.70
N PRO A 228 0.14 -8.89 2.74
CA PRO A 228 -0.52 -8.84 4.05
C PRO A 228 -1.85 -8.08 3.99
N GLU A 229 -2.87 -8.57 4.70
CA GLU A 229 -4.22 -7.97 4.75
C GLU A 229 -4.19 -6.53 5.30
N GLU A 230 -3.36 -6.26 6.31
CA GLU A 230 -3.16 -4.94 6.89
C GLU A 230 -1.67 -4.61 6.97
N MET A 231 -1.28 -3.41 6.54
CA MET A 231 0.11 -2.95 6.65
C MET A 231 0.14 -1.47 7.06
N GLY A 232 0.62 -1.19 8.27
CA GLY A 232 0.69 0.15 8.84
C GLY A 232 1.99 0.89 8.55
N SER A 233 1.95 2.23 8.50
CA SER A 233 3.14 3.08 8.50
C SER A 233 2.96 4.34 9.34
N ASN A 234 4.03 4.69 10.06
CA ASN A 234 4.18 5.90 10.87
C ASN A 234 5.33 6.80 10.36
N ASP A 235 5.82 6.57 9.14
CA ASP A 235 6.88 7.40 8.53
C ASP A 235 6.35 8.77 8.10
N GLN A 236 7.28 9.70 7.80
CA GLN A 236 6.97 10.97 7.12
C GLN A 236 6.27 10.82 5.75
N ARG A 237 6.23 9.59 5.21
CA ARG A 237 5.64 9.19 3.92
C ARG A 237 4.62 8.07 4.12
N ALA A 238 3.73 8.18 5.10
CA ALA A 238 2.92 7.05 5.58
C ALA A 238 2.07 6.33 4.51
N TYR A 239 1.58 7.02 3.47
CA TYR A 239 0.86 6.39 2.35
C TYR A 239 1.78 5.50 1.49
N TYR A 240 2.94 6.02 1.08
CA TYR A 240 3.97 5.22 0.40
C TYR A 240 4.42 4.06 1.28
N GLY A 241 4.74 4.36 2.55
CA GLY A 241 5.32 3.42 3.51
C GLY A 241 4.39 2.26 3.89
N SER A 242 3.07 2.41 3.79
CA SER A 242 2.11 1.33 4.04
C SER A 242 1.95 0.42 2.80
N LEU A 243 1.82 1.01 1.61
CA LEU A 243 1.77 0.26 0.35
C LEU A 243 3.05 -0.55 0.10
N ILE A 244 4.21 0.10 0.22
CA ILE A 244 5.46 -0.48 -0.26
C ILE A 244 5.98 -1.61 0.64
N ARG A 245 5.68 -1.58 1.94
CA ARG A 245 6.00 -2.68 2.87
C ARG A 245 5.16 -3.92 2.58
N GLY A 246 3.88 -3.76 2.26
CA GLY A 246 3.05 -4.88 1.82
C GLY A 246 3.54 -5.48 0.50
N TRP A 247 3.96 -4.63 -0.43
CA TRP A 247 4.58 -5.09 -1.68
C TRP A 247 5.93 -5.78 -1.47
N ALA A 248 6.76 -5.28 -0.55
CA ALA A 248 8.03 -5.90 -0.16
C ALA A 248 7.83 -7.31 0.41
N GLU A 249 6.86 -7.50 1.30
CA GLU A 249 6.50 -8.84 1.80
C GLU A 249 6.04 -9.78 0.68
N PHE A 250 5.22 -9.28 -0.26
CA PHE A 250 4.82 -10.07 -1.42
C PHE A 250 6.03 -10.47 -2.28
N VAL A 251 6.93 -9.53 -2.61
CA VAL A 251 8.15 -9.83 -3.39
C VAL A 251 9.02 -10.88 -2.71
N LEU A 252 9.22 -10.79 -1.39
CA LEU A 252 10.01 -11.77 -0.63
C LEU A 252 9.39 -13.17 -0.67
N LYS A 253 8.10 -13.30 -0.33
CA LYS A 253 7.38 -14.59 -0.33
C LYS A 253 7.28 -15.15 -1.76
N PHE A 254 6.92 -14.32 -2.74
CA PHE A 254 6.89 -14.69 -4.15
C PHE A 254 8.25 -15.23 -4.61
N ASN A 255 9.34 -14.49 -4.43
CA ASN A 255 10.68 -14.93 -4.85
C ASN A 255 11.13 -16.21 -4.12
N GLN A 256 10.74 -16.40 -2.86
CA GLN A 256 11.03 -17.62 -2.10
C GLN A 256 10.40 -18.88 -2.74
N HIS A 257 9.17 -18.78 -3.25
CA HIS A 257 8.48 -19.89 -3.92
C HIS A 257 8.83 -19.98 -5.42
N ALA A 258 8.91 -18.85 -6.12
CA ALA A 258 9.24 -18.73 -7.54
C ALA A 258 10.64 -19.28 -7.87
N LYS A 259 11.62 -19.20 -6.96
CA LYS A 259 12.93 -19.87 -7.12
C LYS A 259 12.77 -21.38 -7.33
N GLY A 260 11.86 -22.03 -6.60
CA GLY A 260 11.57 -23.46 -6.79
C GLY A 260 10.79 -23.77 -8.06
N LEU A 261 9.92 -22.85 -8.52
CA LEU A 261 9.28 -22.97 -9.83
C LEU A 261 10.30 -22.84 -10.97
N LYS A 262 11.30 -21.95 -10.82
CA LYS A 262 12.39 -21.74 -11.78
C LYS A 262 13.26 -22.99 -11.97
N ASP A 263 13.40 -23.85 -10.95
CA ASP A 263 14.07 -25.16 -11.09
C ASP A 263 13.43 -26.08 -12.15
N ILE A 264 12.12 -25.91 -12.42
CA ILE A 264 11.33 -26.75 -13.33
C ILE A 264 10.76 -25.99 -14.55
N VAL A 265 10.78 -24.66 -14.50
CA VAL A 265 10.47 -23.75 -15.61
C VAL A 265 11.61 -22.70 -15.66
N PRO A 266 12.74 -23.00 -16.34
CA PRO A 266 13.95 -22.17 -16.29
C PRO A 266 13.71 -20.70 -16.66
N ASP A 267 12.81 -20.45 -17.60
CA ASP A 267 12.47 -19.14 -18.12
C ASP A 267 11.55 -18.34 -17.17
N TYR A 268 11.08 -18.92 -16.07
CA TYR A 268 10.22 -18.23 -15.11
C TYR A 268 10.96 -17.07 -14.42
N GLU A 269 10.44 -15.86 -14.56
CA GLU A 269 11.04 -14.65 -14.01
C GLU A 269 10.82 -14.51 -12.50
N LEU A 270 11.85 -14.05 -11.80
CA LEU A 270 11.75 -13.57 -10.41
C LEU A 270 11.44 -12.08 -10.42
N LEU A 271 10.84 -11.58 -9.33
CA LEU A 271 10.67 -10.15 -9.13
C LEU A 271 11.99 -9.51 -8.70
N ASN A 272 12.25 -8.28 -9.13
CA ASN A 272 13.42 -7.53 -8.67
C ASN A 272 13.29 -7.24 -7.17
N ASP A 273 14.24 -7.73 -6.38
CA ASP A 273 14.32 -7.56 -4.92
C ASP A 273 15.50 -6.68 -4.47
N THR A 274 16.28 -6.11 -5.41
CA THR A 274 17.49 -5.31 -5.12
C THR A 274 17.23 -4.01 -4.36
N TRP A 275 16.00 -3.49 -4.45
CA TRP A 275 15.56 -2.26 -3.76
C TRP A 275 15.13 -2.50 -2.31
N LEU A 276 14.85 -3.75 -1.91
CA LEU A 276 14.34 -4.06 -0.57
C LEU A 276 15.24 -3.60 0.59
N PRO A 277 16.59 -3.78 0.54
CA PRO A 277 17.46 -3.37 1.64
C PRO A 277 17.50 -1.86 1.91
N GLU A 278 17.07 -1.03 0.95
CA GLU A 278 17.10 0.43 1.09
C GLU A 278 15.82 1.00 1.74
N LEU A 279 14.76 0.19 1.89
CA LEU A 279 13.47 0.65 2.46
C LEU A 279 13.61 1.27 3.86
N ASP A 280 14.48 0.71 4.69
CA ASP A 280 14.69 1.20 6.05
C ASP A 280 15.58 2.46 6.10
N ASN A 281 16.32 2.75 5.02
CA ASN A 281 17.24 3.90 4.91
C ASN A 281 16.56 5.20 4.46
N MET A 282 15.26 5.16 4.11
CA MET A 282 14.51 6.27 3.49
C MET A 282 14.49 7.59 4.27
N ARG A 283 14.82 7.57 5.57
CA ARG A 283 14.93 8.77 6.42
C ARG A 283 15.97 9.78 5.93
N GLU A 284 16.95 9.36 5.13
CA GLU A 284 17.97 10.28 4.64
C GLU A 284 17.42 11.38 3.71
N TYR A 285 16.27 11.12 3.08
CA TYR A 285 15.60 12.02 2.16
C TYR A 285 14.67 13.02 2.88
N ASP A 286 14.45 12.85 4.19
CA ASP A 286 13.58 13.71 5.01
C ASP A 286 14.01 15.17 4.92
N GLY A 287 13.13 16.03 4.41
CA GLY A 287 13.40 17.47 4.23
C GLY A 287 14.45 17.82 3.16
N LYS A 288 14.96 16.85 2.39
CA LYS A 288 16.01 17.06 1.35
C LYS A 288 15.53 16.88 -0.09
N ILE A 289 14.29 16.46 -0.31
CA ILE A 289 13.73 16.25 -1.65
C ILE A 289 12.62 17.25 -1.94
N GLN A 290 12.69 17.85 -3.12
CA GLN A 290 11.70 18.80 -3.61
C GLN A 290 10.38 18.09 -3.94
N THR A 291 9.26 18.67 -3.51
CA THR A 291 7.93 18.25 -3.98
C THR A 291 7.73 18.59 -5.46
N LEU A 292 7.37 17.59 -6.26
CA LEU A 292 7.06 17.74 -7.68
C LEU A 292 5.54 17.78 -7.93
N PRO A 293 5.08 18.35 -9.07
CA PRO A 293 3.68 18.30 -9.47
C PRO A 293 3.05 16.92 -9.35
N TYR A 294 1.78 16.87 -8.92
CA TYR A 294 0.96 15.65 -8.76
C TYR A 294 1.46 14.63 -7.70
N ASN A 295 2.55 14.92 -6.97
CA ASN A 295 3.14 14.04 -5.95
C ASN A 295 2.71 14.39 -4.50
N THR A 296 1.82 15.36 -4.29
CA THR A 296 1.01 15.45 -3.06
C THR A 296 -0.46 15.47 -3.42
N GLY A 297 -1.29 14.80 -2.62
CA GLY A 297 -2.74 14.89 -2.78
C GLY A 297 -3.28 16.24 -2.32
N SER A 298 -4.59 16.39 -2.43
CA SER A 298 -5.30 17.59 -2.01
C SER A 298 -5.55 17.61 -0.50
N ARG A 299 -5.84 18.81 0.05
CA ARG A 299 -6.37 18.99 1.40
C ARG A 299 -7.89 18.80 1.49
N ASP A 300 -8.58 18.93 0.35
CA ASP A 300 -10.00 18.61 0.18
C ASP A 300 -10.12 17.29 -0.61
N ALA A 301 -10.88 16.33 -0.09
CA ALA A 301 -11.08 15.03 -0.73
C ALA A 301 -11.76 15.12 -2.11
N ASN A 302 -12.48 16.21 -2.40
CA ASN A 302 -13.24 16.41 -3.64
C ASN A 302 -12.44 17.14 -4.74
N VAL A 303 -11.23 17.62 -4.43
CA VAL A 303 -10.37 18.37 -5.36
C VAL A 303 -9.12 17.55 -5.64
N GLU A 304 -8.63 17.55 -6.88
CA GLU A 304 -7.34 16.93 -7.25
C GLU A 304 -6.31 18.02 -7.53
N THR A 305 -5.05 17.78 -7.17
CA THR A 305 -4.00 18.80 -7.29
C THR A 305 -3.52 18.95 -8.74
N THR A 306 -3.26 20.19 -9.15
CA THR A 306 -2.87 20.54 -10.51
C THR A 306 -1.45 21.10 -10.54
N GLN A 307 -0.79 21.11 -11.71
CA GLN A 307 0.55 21.70 -11.86
C GLN A 307 0.63 23.17 -11.40
N LYS A 308 -0.48 23.92 -11.50
CA LYS A 308 -0.57 25.32 -11.06
C LYS A 308 -0.35 25.48 -9.56
N ASP A 309 -0.72 24.47 -8.77
CA ASP A 309 -0.59 24.46 -7.31
C ASP A 309 0.86 24.22 -6.84
N PHE A 310 1.76 23.83 -7.76
CA PHE A 310 3.16 23.46 -7.47
C PHE A 310 4.21 24.36 -8.14
N ARG A 311 3.82 25.49 -8.76
CA ARG A 311 4.79 26.42 -9.34
C ARG A 311 5.70 26.99 -8.24
N VAL A 312 6.95 26.54 -8.22
CA VAL A 312 7.97 26.99 -7.26
C VAL A 312 8.42 28.40 -7.62
N GLY A 313 7.65 29.38 -7.15
CA GLY A 313 7.90 30.80 -7.37
C GLY A 313 6.61 31.60 -7.24
N GLY A 314 6.49 32.39 -6.17
CA GLY A 314 5.43 33.40 -6.08
C GLY A 314 5.51 34.39 -7.25
N GLN A 315 4.34 34.90 -7.66
CA GLN A 315 4.14 35.75 -8.85
C GLN A 315 5.35 36.60 -9.25
N ARG A 316 6.11 36.09 -10.23
CA ARG A 316 6.99 36.88 -11.08
C ARG A 316 6.68 36.50 -12.51
N SER A 317 6.48 37.52 -13.34
CA SER A 317 6.37 37.39 -14.79
C SER A 317 7.64 36.70 -15.29
N TYR A 318 7.50 35.46 -15.73
CA TYR A 318 8.56 34.70 -16.37
C TYR A 318 8.26 34.73 -17.86
N GLU A 319 9.13 35.39 -18.64
CA GLU A 319 9.13 35.19 -20.10
C GLU A 319 9.45 33.71 -20.34
N GLU A 320 8.67 33.03 -21.18
CA GLU A 320 8.89 31.61 -21.47
C GLU A 320 10.27 31.44 -22.12
N PRO A 321 11.24 30.76 -21.48
CA PRO A 321 12.43 30.33 -22.20
C PRO A 321 11.99 29.29 -23.24
N VAL A 322 12.53 29.40 -24.45
CA VAL A 322 12.26 28.47 -25.54
C VAL A 322 12.44 27.04 -25.06
N ALA A 323 11.38 26.25 -25.13
CA ALA A 323 11.35 24.89 -24.59
C ALA A 323 12.43 24.03 -25.25
N GLN A 324 13.40 23.59 -24.46
CA GLN A 324 14.40 22.59 -24.87
C GLN A 324 13.98 21.23 -24.34
N THR A 325 13.95 20.24 -25.22
CA THR A 325 13.54 18.88 -24.88
C THR A 325 14.60 18.17 -24.02
N ALA A 326 14.18 17.18 -23.22
CA ALA A 326 15.11 16.39 -22.40
C ALA A 326 16.22 15.70 -23.25
N THR A 327 15.91 15.38 -24.50
CA THR A 327 16.81 14.78 -25.50
C THR A 327 17.86 15.76 -26.03
N GLU A 328 17.56 17.06 -26.09
CA GLU A 328 18.53 18.10 -26.46
C GLU A 328 19.53 18.39 -25.32
N ILE A 329 19.04 18.45 -24.08
CA ILE A 329 19.89 18.65 -22.88
C ILE A 329 20.92 17.51 -22.72
N ARG A 330 20.60 16.29 -23.17
CA ARG A 330 21.54 15.15 -23.17
C ARG A 330 22.73 15.30 -24.09
N LYS A 331 22.62 16.09 -25.16
CA LYS A 331 23.70 16.28 -26.13
C LYS A 331 24.75 17.29 -25.67
N THR A 332 24.47 18.05 -24.61
CA THR A 332 25.30 19.18 -24.14
C THR A 332 25.97 18.96 -22.79
N GLU A 333 25.43 18.10 -21.91
CA GLU A 333 25.98 17.86 -20.57
C GLU A 333 26.33 16.37 -20.36
N ASN A 334 27.63 16.07 -20.17
CA ASN A 334 28.16 14.72 -19.96
C ASN A 334 27.77 14.12 -18.58
N GLY A 335 26.51 13.72 -18.44
CA GLY A 335 26.07 12.48 -17.77
C GLY A 335 26.39 12.19 -16.30
N LEU A 336 27.14 13.02 -15.57
CA LEU A 336 27.66 12.68 -14.23
C LEU A 336 27.39 13.77 -13.17
N ILE A 337 26.13 14.13 -12.99
CA ILE A 337 25.67 15.04 -11.93
C ILE A 337 24.55 14.38 -11.14
N ASP A 338 24.72 14.30 -9.81
CA ASP A 338 23.76 13.71 -8.87
C ASP A 338 22.41 14.49 -8.91
N PRO A 339 21.26 13.83 -9.16
CA PRO A 339 19.94 14.47 -9.12
C PRO A 339 19.59 15.11 -7.75
N LEU A 340 20.21 14.67 -6.65
CA LEU A 340 20.09 15.35 -5.35
C LEU A 340 20.60 16.80 -5.39
N SER A 341 21.43 17.20 -6.36
CA SER A 341 21.90 18.59 -6.52
C SER A 341 20.82 19.59 -6.99
N LEU A 342 19.69 19.11 -7.51
CA LEU A 342 18.48 19.91 -7.77
C LEU A 342 17.37 19.65 -6.74
N LEU A 343 17.25 18.42 -6.24
CA LEU A 343 16.23 18.07 -5.26
C LEU A 343 16.55 18.65 -3.86
N SER A 344 17.83 18.83 -3.54
CA SER A 344 18.27 19.60 -2.37
C SER A 344 17.88 21.07 -2.56
N PRO A 345 17.36 21.75 -1.52
CA PRO A 345 17.11 23.19 -1.57
C PRO A 345 18.43 23.94 -1.78
N LYS A 346 18.72 24.37 -3.02
CA LYS A 346 19.81 25.30 -3.29
C LYS A 346 19.57 26.56 -2.48
N THR A 347 20.52 26.84 -1.59
CA THR A 347 20.46 27.88 -0.55
C THR A 347 19.24 27.77 0.37
N ALA A 348 19.42 27.12 1.52
CA ALA A 348 19.04 27.82 2.74
C ALA A 348 19.80 29.17 2.70
N PRO A 349 19.13 30.33 2.83
CA PRO A 349 19.83 31.60 2.81
C PRO A 349 20.87 31.60 3.93
N SER A 350 22.13 31.86 3.57
CA SER A 350 23.16 32.16 4.55
C SER A 350 22.64 33.23 5.50
N SER A 351 22.79 32.99 6.79
CA SER A 351 22.38 33.89 7.88
C SER A 351 22.61 35.38 7.55
N GLY A 352 21.52 36.12 7.32
CA GLY A 352 21.56 37.56 7.06
C GLY A 352 20.58 38.00 5.96
N ASN A 353 19.72 38.97 6.30
CA ASN A 353 18.84 39.75 5.42
C ASN A 353 17.55 39.06 4.93
N VAL A 354 16.54 39.10 5.79
CA VAL A 354 15.13 39.11 5.38
C VAL A 354 14.72 40.56 5.08
N PHE A 355 13.86 40.76 4.08
CA PHE A 355 13.19 42.03 3.70
C PHE A 355 14.00 43.11 2.96
N VAL A 356 14.07 42.97 1.62
CA VAL A 356 13.75 44.09 0.73
C VAL A 356 12.75 43.61 -0.33
N ASN A 357 11.47 43.88 -0.09
CA ASN A 357 10.46 43.99 -1.14
C ASN A 357 9.75 45.34 -0.92
N GLY A 358 9.29 46.00 -1.99
CA GLY A 358 9.11 47.45 -2.03
C GLY A 358 8.37 48.14 -0.86
N THR A 359 8.94 49.26 -0.41
CA THR A 359 8.26 50.48 0.07
C THR A 359 7.43 50.50 1.37
N ARG A 360 7.57 49.54 2.31
CA ARG A 360 7.25 49.80 3.73
C ARG A 360 8.27 49.19 4.70
N GLN A 361 8.91 50.06 5.50
CA GLN A 361 9.64 49.61 6.71
C GLN A 361 8.62 49.23 7.78
N VAL A 362 8.85 48.10 8.46
CA VAL A 362 8.07 47.70 9.63
C VAL A 362 8.65 48.41 10.86
N ASP A 363 7.81 49.13 11.59
CA ASP A 363 8.20 49.79 12.85
C ASP A 363 8.25 48.76 13.98
N LEU A 364 9.46 48.43 14.45
CA LEU A 364 9.65 47.43 15.51
C LEU A 364 9.26 47.94 16.90
N SER A 365 9.04 49.24 17.11
CA SER A 365 8.72 49.81 18.44
C SER A 365 7.38 49.32 19.00
N GLN A 366 6.52 48.76 18.15
CA GLN A 366 5.16 48.32 18.46
C GLN A 366 5.07 46.86 18.94
N TYR A 367 6.18 46.12 18.92
CA TYR A 367 6.25 44.70 19.31
C TYR A 367 6.94 44.50 20.66
N ALA A 368 6.60 43.42 21.37
CA ALA A 368 7.25 43.11 22.64
C ALA A 368 8.75 42.76 22.44
N PRO A 369 9.64 42.98 23.42
CA PRO A 369 11.09 42.78 23.23
C PRO A 369 11.50 41.37 22.78
N ILE A 370 10.73 40.34 23.16
CA ILE A 370 10.92 38.95 22.71
C ILE A 370 10.52 38.77 21.23
N GLU A 371 9.46 39.43 20.79
CA GLU A 371 8.99 39.38 19.39
C GLU A 371 9.95 40.16 18.48
N GLN A 372 10.42 41.34 18.91
CA GLN A 372 11.47 42.08 18.22
C GLN A 372 12.73 41.23 18.02
N LYS A 373 13.11 40.42 19.02
CA LYS A 373 14.24 39.49 18.94
C LYS A 373 13.97 38.36 17.93
N LEU A 374 12.80 37.71 17.99
CA LEU A 374 12.41 36.64 17.07
C LEU A 374 12.30 37.10 15.60
N ILE A 375 11.83 38.34 15.38
CA ILE A 375 11.76 38.98 14.06
C ILE A 375 13.17 39.28 13.52
N ARG A 376 14.08 39.81 14.36
CA ARG A 376 15.50 40.00 14.00
C ARG A 376 16.23 38.68 13.71
N GLU A 377 15.84 37.59 14.38
CA GLU A 377 16.38 36.24 14.18
C GLU A 377 15.72 35.48 13.01
N GLY A 378 14.80 36.11 12.26
CA GLY A 378 14.24 35.57 11.01
C GLY A 378 13.30 34.37 11.18
N ARG A 379 12.79 34.11 12.39
CA ARG A 379 11.95 32.93 12.69
C ARG A 379 10.46 33.25 12.65
N THR A 380 9.86 33.20 11.46
CA THR A 380 8.39 33.33 11.31
C THR A 380 7.68 31.99 11.44
N GLN A 381 7.39 31.57 12.68
CA GLN A 381 6.12 30.91 13.04
C GLN A 381 6.01 30.73 14.56
N ALA A 382 5.08 31.44 15.17
CA ALA A 382 4.56 31.14 16.50
C ALA A 382 3.04 31.35 16.48
N GLN A 383 2.28 30.26 16.54
CA GLN A 383 0.92 30.28 17.07
C GLN A 383 1.00 29.93 18.57
N PRO A 384 0.12 30.48 19.44
CA PRO A 384 0.39 30.54 20.87
C PRO A 384 0.21 29.19 21.56
N SER A 385 1.31 28.56 21.97
CA SER A 385 1.29 27.37 22.80
C SER A 385 0.97 27.72 24.26
N LYS A 386 -0.31 27.72 24.64
CA LYS A 386 -0.72 27.46 26.02
C LYS A 386 -1.03 25.98 26.18
N ILE A 387 -0.04 25.23 26.66
CA ILE A 387 -0.14 24.20 27.71
C ILE A 387 1.31 23.96 28.17
N SER A 388 1.56 24.10 29.47
CA SER A 388 2.88 23.95 30.08
C SER A 388 3.30 22.49 30.12
N SER A 389 4.52 22.19 29.65
CA SER A 389 5.16 20.89 29.87
C SER A 389 5.42 20.67 31.37
N ILE A 390 4.75 19.69 31.96
CA ILE A 390 5.07 19.20 33.31
C ILE A 390 6.30 18.28 33.20
N PRO A 391 7.39 18.51 33.95
CA PRO A 391 8.56 17.64 33.91
C PRO A 391 8.24 16.25 34.50
N LEU A 392 8.85 15.22 33.91
CA LEU A 392 8.54 13.80 34.18
C LEU A 392 8.73 13.37 35.64
N SER A 393 9.54 14.11 36.42
CA SER A 393 9.73 13.93 37.86
C SER A 393 8.50 14.27 38.72
N GLN A 394 7.48 14.92 38.15
CA GLN A 394 6.23 15.27 38.82
C GLN A 394 5.04 14.39 38.36
N ALA A 395 5.27 13.49 37.40
CA ALA A 395 4.25 12.58 36.86
C ALA A 395 4.28 11.16 37.45
N LEU A 396 5.28 10.85 38.29
CA LEU A 396 5.54 9.52 38.87
C LEU A 396 5.92 9.64 40.35
N GLY A 397 4.92 9.83 41.23
CA GLY A 397 5.10 9.77 42.68
C GLY A 397 4.17 10.70 43.46
N GLY A 398 3.19 10.12 44.16
CA GLY A 398 2.41 10.84 45.16
C GLY A 398 3.30 11.34 46.31
N GLY A 399 3.06 12.55 46.78
CA GLY A 399 4.01 13.25 47.64
C GLY A 399 4.05 12.76 49.09
N HIS A 400 5.17 13.04 49.76
CA HIS A 400 5.16 13.70 51.05
C HIS A 400 6.38 14.63 51.16
N THR A 401 6.19 15.80 51.76
CA THR A 401 7.25 16.78 52.03
C THR A 401 8.05 16.39 53.28
N PRO A 402 9.38 16.57 53.29
CA PRO A 402 10.14 16.72 54.51
C PRO A 402 10.48 18.20 54.74
N ARG A 403 9.86 18.78 55.77
CA ARG A 403 10.29 20.04 56.37
C ARG A 403 11.57 19.79 57.17
N ALA A 404 12.59 20.63 57.02
CA ALA A 404 13.82 20.49 57.78
C ALA A 404 13.56 20.63 59.29
N GLY A 405 14.08 19.70 60.11
CA GLY A 405 13.95 19.75 61.57
C GLY A 405 14.37 18.48 62.31
N SER A 406 15.65 18.44 62.73
CA SER A 406 16.17 17.81 63.96
C SER A 406 16.08 16.29 64.20
N ALA A 407 17.28 15.71 64.37
CA ALA A 407 17.70 14.69 65.36
C ALA A 407 17.20 13.22 65.33
N ALA A 408 18.20 12.35 65.56
CA ALA A 408 18.19 11.02 66.21
C ALA A 408 17.62 9.79 65.47
N ASP A 409 18.44 8.73 65.45
CA ASP A 409 18.10 7.32 65.82
C ASP A 409 17.09 6.52 64.93
N PHE A 410 17.07 5.18 64.82
CA PHE A 410 17.97 4.07 65.24
C PHE A 410 17.43 2.72 64.66
N PHE A 411 18.26 1.94 63.94
CA PHE A 411 18.15 0.49 63.59
C PHE A 411 16.89 -0.17 62.92
N GLY A 412 17.17 -1.16 62.04
CA GLY A 412 16.30 -2.31 61.70
C GLY A 412 15.26 -2.11 60.58
N GLY A 413 14.77 -3.12 59.85
CA GLY A 413 15.17 -4.54 59.78
C GLY A 413 14.06 -5.48 59.26
N ASN A 414 14.32 -6.19 58.14
CA ASN A 414 13.79 -7.51 57.75
C ASN A 414 12.32 -7.73 57.26
N SER A 415 12.20 -8.57 56.21
CA SER A 415 11.16 -9.59 55.87
C SER A 415 9.64 -9.29 55.78
N GLY A 416 8.97 -9.91 54.79
CA GLY A 416 7.58 -10.40 54.97
C GLY A 416 6.69 -10.54 53.72
N ASN A 417 6.52 -11.78 53.20
CA ASN A 417 5.31 -12.20 52.45
C ASN A 417 4.12 -12.36 53.42
N VAL A 418 2.86 -12.33 52.95
CA VAL A 418 1.74 -13.20 53.42
C VAL A 418 0.44 -13.05 52.58
N PHE A 419 -0.09 -14.20 52.13
CA PHE A 419 -1.48 -14.66 51.86
C PHE A 419 -2.67 -13.67 51.72
N THR A 420 -3.42 -13.64 50.61
CA THR A 420 -4.57 -14.48 50.13
C THR A 420 -5.96 -14.30 50.78
N ASN A 421 -6.98 -14.20 49.90
CA ASN A 421 -8.35 -14.76 50.01
C ASN A 421 -9.38 -14.14 51.00
N THR A 422 -10.50 -13.59 50.48
CA THR A 422 -11.85 -14.22 50.59
C THR A 422 -12.94 -13.39 49.86
N THR A 423 -14.11 -14.01 49.69
CA THR A 423 -15.26 -13.60 48.88
C THR A 423 -16.38 -12.84 49.62
N SER A 424 -17.27 -12.23 48.82
CA SER A 424 -18.74 -12.11 49.01
C SER A 424 -19.37 -10.81 49.57
N ASN A 425 -20.32 -10.31 48.78
CA ASN A 425 -21.54 -9.54 49.06
C ASN A 425 -21.70 -8.71 50.35
N SER A 426 -21.98 -7.41 50.18
CA SER A 426 -23.24 -6.82 50.68
C SER A 426 -23.55 -5.45 50.05
N ASN A 427 -24.72 -5.33 49.41
CA ASN A 427 -25.46 -4.08 49.24
C ASN A 427 -26.69 -4.16 50.17
N PRO A 428 -27.14 -3.05 50.77
CA PRO A 428 -28.58 -2.86 50.91
C PRO A 428 -29.08 -1.41 50.70
N PHE A 429 -30.41 -1.28 50.57
CA PHE A 429 -31.25 -0.08 50.37
C PHE A 429 -31.23 0.51 48.93
N THR A 430 -32.21 0.29 48.03
CA THR A 430 -33.71 0.19 48.10
C THR A 430 -34.40 1.50 48.50
N SER A 431 -35.57 1.92 48.00
CA SER A 431 -36.60 1.40 47.07
C SER A 431 -37.44 2.60 46.56
N THR A 432 -38.21 2.57 45.47
CA THR A 432 -39.60 2.03 45.34
C THR A 432 -39.96 1.84 43.84
N ALA A 433 -40.41 0.66 43.41
CA ALA A 433 -41.82 0.19 43.28
C ALA A 433 -42.57 0.82 42.07
N SER A 434 -43.44 0.15 41.29
CA SER A 434 -43.92 -1.25 41.15
C SER A 434 -44.73 -1.35 39.82
N SER A 435 -45.11 -2.48 39.20
CA SER A 435 -45.08 -3.92 39.53
C SER A 435 -45.21 -4.78 38.25
N ASN A 436 -45.00 -6.10 38.39
CA ASN A 436 -45.32 -7.20 37.45
C ASN A 436 -46.37 -8.13 38.17
N PRO A 437 -46.74 -9.38 37.77
CA PRO A 437 -46.66 -10.14 36.50
C PRO A 437 -47.92 -11.04 36.16
N PHE A 438 -47.79 -11.87 35.10
CA PHE A 438 -48.35 -13.24 34.86
C PHE A 438 -49.61 -13.57 34.00
N ALA A 439 -49.40 -14.56 33.10
CA ALA A 439 -50.31 -15.56 32.47
C ALA A 439 -51.38 -15.02 31.48
N THR A 440 -51.81 -15.70 30.40
CA THR A 440 -51.84 -17.12 29.94
C THR A 440 -51.65 -17.21 28.39
N ALA A 441 -50.91 -18.15 27.81
CA ALA A 441 -51.30 -19.47 27.27
C ALA A 441 -52.24 -19.53 26.02
N SER A 442 -51.82 -20.35 25.03
CA SER A 442 -52.59 -21.14 24.02
C SER A 442 -53.03 -20.54 22.65
N ASN A 443 -52.73 -21.34 21.60
CA ASN A 443 -53.45 -21.65 20.34
C ASN A 443 -54.14 -20.52 19.53
N ASN A 444 -53.99 -20.41 18.20
CA ASN A 444 -54.40 -21.46 17.25
C ASN A 444 -53.91 -21.20 15.80
N ASN A 445 -53.87 -22.25 14.98
CA ASN A 445 -53.74 -22.23 13.52
C ASN A 445 -55.10 -22.66 12.91
N PRO A 446 -55.52 -22.15 11.73
CA PRO A 446 -56.09 -23.02 10.68
C PRO A 446 -55.56 -22.67 9.27
N PHE A 447 -55.08 -23.63 8.47
CA PHE A 447 -55.81 -24.35 7.40
C PHE A 447 -56.40 -23.42 6.29
N THR A 448 -56.21 -23.64 4.97
CA THR A 448 -56.38 -24.87 4.16
C THR A 448 -55.67 -24.82 2.77
N GLY A 449 -55.49 -26.01 2.14
CA GLY A 449 -55.39 -26.22 0.67
C GLY A 449 -54.02 -25.99 -0.01
N GLY A 450 -53.50 -26.82 -0.92
CA GLY A 450 -53.98 -28.08 -1.51
C GLY A 450 -54.15 -28.00 -3.03
N GLY A 451 -53.22 -28.58 -3.82
CA GLY A 451 -53.36 -28.68 -5.28
C GLY A 451 -52.06 -28.97 -6.04
N ASN A 452 -51.98 -30.13 -6.69
CA ASN A 452 -50.92 -30.47 -7.65
C ASN A 452 -51.02 -29.64 -8.93
N ASN A 453 -49.89 -29.33 -9.58
CA ASN A 453 -49.68 -29.79 -10.96
C ASN A 453 -48.22 -29.67 -11.42
N ASN A 454 -47.73 -30.75 -12.02
CA ASN A 454 -46.44 -30.82 -12.71
C ASN A 454 -46.66 -31.63 -14.00
N PRO A 455 -46.42 -31.09 -15.20
CA PRO A 455 -46.32 -31.88 -16.41
C PRO A 455 -44.87 -31.93 -16.93
N PHE A 456 -44.37 -33.15 -17.12
CA PHE A 456 -43.05 -33.45 -17.68
C PHE A 456 -43.01 -33.30 -19.21
N GLY A 457 -41.81 -33.00 -19.74
CA GLY A 457 -41.35 -33.40 -21.07
C GLY A 457 -41.68 -32.45 -22.24
N GLY A 458 -40.84 -32.37 -23.28
CA GLY A 458 -39.53 -33.00 -23.48
C GLY A 458 -39.05 -32.96 -24.94
N GLY A 459 -37.73 -32.97 -25.16
CA GLY A 459 -37.09 -33.01 -26.49
C GLY A 459 -37.05 -31.66 -27.24
N GLY A 460 -36.04 -31.35 -28.06
CA GLY A 460 -34.76 -32.04 -28.32
C GLY A 460 -34.19 -31.68 -29.70
N SER A 461 -32.85 -31.57 -29.83
CA SER A 461 -32.05 -31.43 -31.07
C SER A 461 -32.35 -30.23 -32.01
N ASN A 462 -31.46 -29.71 -32.87
CA ASN A 462 -29.98 -29.71 -32.94
C ASN A 462 -29.57 -28.54 -33.89
N ASP A 463 -28.29 -28.14 -33.79
CA ASP A 463 -27.37 -27.71 -34.88
C ASP A 463 -26.59 -26.38 -34.72
N ASN A 464 -25.34 -26.57 -34.28
CA ASN A 464 -24.09 -26.31 -35.02
C ASN A 464 -23.65 -24.90 -35.51
N SER A 465 -22.31 -24.78 -35.48
CA SER A 465 -21.46 -23.68 -35.97
C SER A 465 -21.47 -22.41 -35.09
N LEU A 466 -20.35 -21.73 -34.80
CA LEU A 466 -19.00 -21.77 -35.39
C LEU A 466 -17.89 -21.81 -34.31
N PHE A 467 -16.86 -22.64 -34.53
CA PHE A 467 -15.53 -22.48 -33.96
C PHE A 467 -14.58 -22.02 -35.09
N SER A 468 -13.78 -20.99 -34.83
CA SER A 468 -12.50 -20.60 -35.48
C SER A 468 -12.38 -19.08 -35.40
N GLY A 469 -11.31 -18.47 -34.89
CA GLY A 469 -10.11 -19.02 -34.26
C GLY A 469 -9.07 -17.90 -34.12
N MET A 470 -8.00 -18.10 -33.36
CA MET A 470 -6.70 -17.46 -33.61
C MET A 470 -5.60 -18.15 -32.79
N LEU A 471 -4.41 -18.19 -33.38
CA LEU A 471 -3.14 -18.61 -32.79
C LEU A 471 -2.57 -17.51 -31.88
#